data_AF-A0A2V5K9L7-F1
#
_entry.id   AF-A0A2V5K9L7-F1
#
_cell.length_a   1.000
_cell.length_b   1.000
_cell.length_c   1.000
_cell.angle_alpha   90.00
_cell.angle_beta   90.00
_cell.angle_gamma   90.00
#
_symmetry.space_group_name_H-M   'P 1'
#
loop_
_entity.id
_entity.type
_entity.pdbx_description
1 polymer ?
#
loop_
_entity_poly.entity_id
_entity_poly.type
_entity_poly.pdbx_seq_one_letter_code
_entity_poly.pdbx_strand_id
1 'polypeptide(L)'
;MKLQDALFNWLQIRLVAEARPDDNAAKETESFFAEVLRDDHRLTDVRIASTDDTMVHVRYVHEGKTKTQMFDKEHAEQLLHDINANPKYND
;
A
#
# COMPACT_ATOMS: atom_id res chain seq x y z
N MET A 1 -10.51 11.48 0.41
CA MET A 1 -10.29 10.30 -0.46
C MET A 1 -11.28 9.20 -0.06
N LYS A 2 -11.68 8.26 -0.94
CA LYS A 2 -12.49 7.11 -0.48
C LYS A 2 -11.59 6.08 0.19
N LEU A 3 -12.12 5.31 1.13
CA LEU A 3 -11.35 4.30 1.86
C LEU A 3 -10.60 3.32 0.94
N GLN A 4 -11.27 2.84 -0.11
CA GLN A 4 -10.67 1.89 -1.03
C GLN A 4 -9.50 2.51 -1.82
N ASP A 5 -9.63 3.77 -2.24
CA ASP A 5 -8.55 4.49 -2.93
C ASP A 5 -7.37 4.72 -1.98
N ALA A 6 -7.65 5.09 -0.72
CA ALA A 6 -6.63 5.28 0.31
C ALA A 6 -5.86 3.99 0.59
N LEU A 7 -6.59 2.88 0.72
CA LEU A 7 -6.00 1.57 1.02
C LEU A 7 -5.21 1.04 -0.18
N PHE A 8 -5.68 1.29 -1.40
CA PHE A 8 -4.96 0.94 -2.61
C PHE A 8 -3.67 1.76 -2.77
N ASN A 9 -3.73 3.08 -2.60
CA ASN A 9 -2.54 3.94 -2.66
C ASN A 9 -1.51 3.57 -1.58
N TRP A 10 -1.98 3.32 -0.35
CA TRP A 10 -1.13 2.80 0.73
C TRP A 10 -0.47 1.46 0.33
N LEU A 11 -1.23 0.54 -0.27
CA LEU A 11 -0.70 -0.75 -0.69
C LEU A 11 0.38 -0.59 -1.77
N GLN A 12 0.14 0.22 -2.80
CA GLN A 12 1.10 0.45 -3.87
C GLN A 12 2.41 1.01 -3.31
N ILE A 13 2.34 2.05 -2.47
CA ILE A 13 3.55 2.66 -1.90
C ILE A 13 4.24 1.76 -0.86
N ARG A 14 3.49 0.94 -0.11
CA ARG A 14 4.03 -0.05 0.82
C ARG A 14 4.89 -1.08 0.10
N LEU A 15 4.47 -1.52 -1.09
CA LEU A 15 5.25 -2.44 -1.93
C LEU A 15 6.52 -1.78 -2.46
N VAL A 16 6.45 -0.49 -2.84
CA VAL A 16 7.64 0.28 -3.24
C VAL A 16 8.63 0.42 -2.09
N ALA A 17 8.17 0.82 -0.91
CA ALA A 17 9.00 0.99 0.27
C ALA A 17 9.64 -0.34 0.73
N GLU A 18 8.97 -1.48 0.51
CA GLU A 18 9.54 -2.81 0.77
C GLU A 18 10.65 -3.16 -0.22
N ALA A 19 10.42 -2.91 -1.51
CA ALA A 19 11.36 -3.23 -2.57
C ALA A 19 12.57 -2.27 -2.60
N ARG A 20 12.38 -1.03 -2.13
CA ARG A 20 13.40 0.04 -2.10
C ARG A 20 13.57 0.56 -0.67
N PRO A 21 14.20 -0.22 0.22
CA PRO A 21 14.33 0.15 1.63
C PRO A 21 15.16 1.42 1.87
N ASP A 22 15.92 1.91 0.88
CA ASP A 22 16.68 3.15 0.98
C ASP A 22 15.93 4.38 0.42
N ASP A 23 14.75 4.17 -0.17
CA ASP A 23 13.89 5.24 -0.70
C ASP A 23 13.10 5.90 0.44
N ASN A 24 13.68 6.93 1.05
CA ASN A 24 13.03 7.67 2.13
C ASN A 24 11.73 8.36 1.68
N ALA A 25 11.64 8.81 0.43
CA ALA A 25 10.44 9.43 -0.09
C ALA A 25 9.27 8.42 -0.15
N ALA A 26 9.55 7.17 -0.51
CA ALA A 26 8.56 6.09 -0.47
C ALA A 26 8.06 5.84 0.96
N LYS A 27 8.97 5.77 1.95
CA LYS A 27 8.60 5.58 3.37
C LYS A 27 7.79 6.75 3.95
N GLU A 28 8.15 7.99 3.61
CA GLU A 28 7.40 9.17 4.03
C GLU A 28 5.98 9.16 3.43
N THR A 29 5.88 8.80 2.16
CA THR A 29 4.59 8.69 1.46
C THR A 29 3.74 7.54 2.04
N GLU A 30 4.35 6.39 2.35
CA GLU A 30 3.70 5.29 3.07
C GLU A 30 3.15 5.74 4.42
N SER A 31 3.96 6.47 5.20
CA SER A 31 3.58 7.00 6.51
C SER A 31 2.41 7.98 6.39
N PHE A 32 2.43 8.87 5.40
CA PHE A 32 1.31 9.77 5.11
C PHE A 32 0.01 9.00 4.83
N PHE A 33 0.04 7.98 3.96
CA PHE A 33 -1.16 7.19 3.70
C PHE A 33 -1.60 6.36 4.90
N ALA A 34 -0.67 5.87 5.72
CA ALA A 34 -0.99 5.19 6.97
C ALA A 34 -1.72 6.12 7.96
N GLU A 35 -1.31 7.39 8.03
CA GLU A 35 -2.03 8.43 8.80
C GLU A 35 -3.42 8.69 8.23
N VAL A 36 -3.57 8.83 6.92
CA VAL A 36 -4.89 8.99 6.28
C VAL A 36 -5.81 7.80 6.58
N LEU A 37 -5.31 6.57 6.51
CA LEU A 37 -6.09 5.38 6.85
C LEU A 37 -6.53 5.38 8.32
N ARG A 38 -5.67 5.82 9.23
CA ARG A 38 -5.96 5.90 10.66
C ARG A 38 -6.91 7.04 10.99
N ASP A 39 -6.65 8.24 10.51
CA ASP A 39 -7.29 9.46 10.99
C ASP A 39 -8.60 9.75 10.23
N ASP A 40 -8.60 9.59 8.90
CA ASP A 40 -9.80 9.82 8.07
C ASP A 40 -10.72 8.59 8.03
N HIS A 41 -10.13 7.39 8.01
CA HIS A 41 -10.88 6.14 7.83
C HIS A 41 -10.95 5.25 9.08
N ARG A 42 -10.33 5.66 10.19
CA ARG A 42 -10.37 4.93 11.48
C ARG A 42 -9.93 3.47 11.37
N LEU A 43 -8.98 3.21 10.47
CA LEU A 43 -8.36 1.89 10.34
C LEU A 43 -7.24 1.71 11.35
N THR A 44 -7.10 0.48 11.84
CA THR A 44 -5.95 0.04 12.65
C THR A 44 -5.47 -1.34 12.18
N ASP A 45 -4.28 -1.76 12.59
CA ASP A 45 -3.66 -3.04 12.18
C ASP A 45 -3.70 -3.27 10.65
N VAL A 46 -3.40 -2.23 9.86
CA VAL A 46 -3.36 -2.34 8.40
C VAL A 46 -2.08 -3.05 7.97
N ARG A 47 -2.20 -4.17 7.26
CA ARG A 47 -1.07 -4.98 6.81
C ARG A 47 -1.43 -5.89 5.63
N ILE A 48 -0.43 -6.22 4.83
CA ILE A 48 -0.55 -7.30 3.84
C ILE A 48 -0.57 -8.62 4.62
N ALA A 49 -1.67 -9.37 4.51
CA ALA A 49 -1.88 -10.62 5.23
C ALA A 49 -1.37 -11.83 4.43
N SER A 50 -1.56 -11.81 3.11
CA SER A 50 -1.09 -12.82 2.18
C SER A 50 -1.09 -12.27 0.75
N THR A 51 -0.28 -12.87 -0.10
CA THR A 51 -0.29 -12.62 -1.54
C THR A 51 -0.40 -13.97 -2.23
N ASP A 52 -1.31 -14.09 -3.18
CA ASP A 52 -1.44 -15.26 -4.05
C ASP A 52 -1.04 -14.92 -5.49
N ASP A 53 -1.33 -15.80 -6.44
CA ASP A 53 -0.87 -15.65 -7.83
C ASP A 53 -1.45 -14.41 -8.51
N THR A 54 -2.65 -13.97 -8.12
CA THR A 54 -3.36 -12.86 -8.80
C THR A 54 -3.80 -11.75 -7.85
N MET A 55 -3.79 -11.97 -6.54
CA MET A 55 -4.35 -11.06 -5.55
C MET A 55 -3.43 -10.79 -4.37
N VAL A 56 -3.48 -9.56 -3.86
CA VAL A 56 -2.89 -9.16 -2.59
C VAL A 56 -4.01 -8.95 -1.56
N HIS A 57 -3.91 -9.64 -0.43
CA HIS A 57 -4.91 -9.59 0.64
C HIS A 57 -4.45 -8.63 1.73
N VAL A 58 -5.12 -7.49 1.86
CA VAL A 58 -4.85 -6.50 2.89
C VAL A 58 -5.83 -6.67 4.03
N ARG A 59 -5.32 -6.98 5.22
CA ARG A 59 -6.10 -7.07 6.45
C ARG A 59 -6.02 -5.73 7.20
N TYR A 60 -7.13 -5.34 7.79
CA TYR A 60 -7.22 -4.19 8.67
C TYR A 60 -8.37 -4.35 9.67
N VAL A 61 -8.35 -3.59 10.74
CA VAL A 61 -9.46 -3.45 11.70
C VAL A 61 -10.18 -2.13 11.40
N HIS A 62 -11.49 -2.21 11.28
CA HIS A 62 -12.37 -1.04 11.13
C HIS A 62 -13.52 -1.17 12.13
N GLU A 63 -13.66 -0.19 13.03
CA GLU A 63 -14.67 -0.19 14.09
C GLU A 63 -14.68 -1.49 14.93
N GLY A 64 -13.48 -1.99 15.28
CA GLY A 64 -13.31 -3.21 16.07
C GLY A 64 -13.53 -4.52 15.31
N LYS A 65 -13.86 -4.46 14.02
CA LYS A 65 -14.04 -5.65 13.18
C LYS A 65 -12.84 -5.83 12.26
N THR A 66 -12.28 -7.03 12.25
CA THR A 66 -11.27 -7.42 11.25
C THR A 66 -11.93 -7.58 9.89
N LYS A 67 -11.40 -6.91 8.88
CA LYS A 67 -11.79 -7.01 7.48
C LYS A 67 -10.58 -7.37 6.64
N THR A 68 -10.83 -7.95 5.48
CA THR A 68 -9.82 -8.23 4.46
C THR A 68 -10.31 -7.66 3.14
N GLN A 69 -9.47 -6.89 2.47
CA GLN A 69 -9.70 -6.36 1.13
C GLN A 69 -8.70 -7.02 0.17
N MET A 70 -9.20 -7.51 -0.97
CA MET A 70 -8.35 -8.05 -2.03
C MET A 70 -8.16 -6.99 -3.10
N PHE A 71 -6.94 -6.92 -3.64
CA PHE A 71 -6.57 -6.10 -4.77
C PHE A 71 -5.87 -6.97 -5.80
N ASP A 72 -6.10 -6.66 -7.08
CA ASP A 72 -5.35 -7.28 -8.17
C ASP A 72 -3.85 -6.99 -8.00
N LYS A 73 -3.05 -8.05 -8.07
CA LYS A 73 -1.61 -7.99 -7.80
C LYS A 73 -0.88 -7.16 -8.83
N GLU A 74 -1.19 -7.32 -10.11
CA GLU A 74 -0.54 -6.58 -11.19
C GLU A 74 -0.78 -5.07 -11.01
N HIS A 75 -2.02 -4.69 -10.68
CA HIS A 75 -2.34 -3.30 -10.40
C HIS A 75 -1.69 -2.78 -9.10
N ALA A 76 -1.58 -3.59 -8.05
CA ALA A 76 -0.91 -3.21 -6.81
C ALA A 76 0.61 -2.99 -7.02
N GLU A 77 1.23 -3.77 -7.91
CA GLU A 77 2.66 -3.69 -8.22
C GLU A 77 2.98 -2.63 -9.30
N GLN A 78 1.96 -2.08 -9.97
CA GLN A 78 2.14 -1.14 -11.08
C GLN A 78 3.04 0.05 -10.73
N LEU A 79 2.87 0.67 -9.56
CA LEU A 79 3.71 1.80 -9.15
C LEU A 79 5.19 1.42 -9.03
N LEU A 80 5.48 0.24 -8.47
CA LEU A 80 6.85 -0.28 -8.37
C LEU A 80 7.42 -0.58 -9.76
N HIS A 81 6.62 -1.17 -10.65
CA HIS A 81 7.02 -1.40 -12.04
C HIS A 81 7.34 -0.09 -12.77
N ASP A 82 6.48 0.93 -12.63
CA ASP A 82 6.67 2.24 -13.27
C ASP A 82 7.95 2.93 -12.79
N ILE A 83 8.25 2.86 -11.49
CA ILE A 83 9.49 3.41 -10.91
C ILE A 83 10.71 2.66 -11.45
N ASN A 84 10.68 1.33 -11.45
CA ASN A 84 11.81 0.51 -11.92
C ASN A 84 12.03 0.61 -13.43
N ALA A 85 10.96 0.80 -14.21
CA ALA A 85 11.02 0.93 -15.66
C ALA A 85 11.56 2.30 -16.12
N ASN A 86 11.60 3.30 -15.24
CA ASN A 86 12.00 4.65 -15.60
C ASN A 86 13.42 4.98 -15.07
N PRO A 87 14.45 5.01 -15.94
CA PRO A 87 15.85 5.17 -15.52
C PRO A 87 16.19 6.53 -14.90
N LYS A 88 15.25 7.50 -14.88
CA LYS A 88 15.43 8.81 -14.22
C LYS A 88 15.40 8.76 -12.69
N TYR A 89 14.94 7.68 -12.08
CA TYR A 89 14.86 7.51 -10.62
C TYR A 89 15.92 6.54 -10.05
N ASN A 90 16.89 6.14 -10.89
CA ASN A 90 17.97 5.22 -10.55
C ASN A 90 19.33 5.91 -10.35
N ASP A 91 19.41 7.25 -10.38
CA ASP A 91 20.62 8.05 -10.09
C ASP A 91 20.46 8.87 -8.82
#